data_AF-A0A6G0UP68-F1
#
_entry.id   AF-A0A6G0UP68-F1
#
_cell.length_a   1.000
_cell.length_b   1.000
_cell.length_c   1.000
_cell.angle_alpha   90.00
_cell.angle_beta   90.00
_cell.angle_gamma   90.00
#
_symmetry.space_group_name_H-M   'P 1'
#
loop_
_entity.id
_entity.type
_entity.pdbx_description
1 polymer ?
#
loop_
_entity_poly.entity_id
_entity_poly.type
_entity_poly.pdbx_seq_one_letter_code
_entity_poly.pdbx_strand_id
1 'polypeptide(L)'
;MWWWMRWWMRCGWLVNALVNPLANALVNLLANVLVNVLMNALANDLVNALVNGLKPDYNQNYSIPVMARVYGTKSVEEALKHLLRVADCNPNDPFIWHSIGLQFYSVKCYNDALKYFLRSEQIKSGISASNLFYIGDCLRRAGQLEDAVEYFKKSLSVPVRNRVDQKGYCEARKMLAAHGFDEAALDRLSPTKKEVC
;
A
#
# COMPACT_ATOMS: atom_id res chain seq x y z
N MET A 1 -19.13 50.59 -37.57
CA MET A 1 -18.84 49.14 -37.65
C MET A 1 -17.75 48.64 -36.68
N TRP A 2 -16.71 49.42 -36.37
CA TRP A 2 -15.57 48.99 -35.53
C TRP A 2 -15.85 48.73 -34.04
N TRP A 3 -16.88 49.36 -33.48
CA TRP A 3 -17.22 49.22 -32.05
C TRP A 3 -17.78 47.85 -31.70
N TRP A 4 -18.54 47.23 -32.61
CA TRP A 4 -19.17 45.93 -32.40
C TRP A 4 -18.15 44.78 -32.38
N MET A 5 -17.17 44.82 -33.27
CA MET A 5 -16.08 43.83 -33.35
C MET A 5 -15.14 43.89 -32.14
N ARG A 6 -14.83 45.10 -31.65
CA ARG A 6 -14.04 45.29 -30.42
C ARG A 6 -14.79 44.79 -29.19
N TRP A 7 -16.09 45.00 -29.10
CA TRP A 7 -16.92 44.49 -28.02
C TRP A 7 -16.98 42.96 -28.04
N TRP A 8 -17.21 42.37 -29.22
CA TRP A 8 -17.29 40.93 -29.39
C TRP A 8 -15.98 40.20 -29.05
N MET A 9 -14.83 40.70 -29.52
CA MET A 9 -13.52 40.14 -29.15
C MET A 9 -13.19 40.30 -27.66
N ARG A 10 -13.57 41.42 -27.04
CA ARG A 10 -13.31 41.67 -25.61
C ARG A 10 -14.17 40.78 -24.71
N CYS A 11 -15.42 40.53 -25.10
CA CYS A 11 -16.30 39.56 -24.42
C CYS A 11 -15.84 38.12 -24.63
N GLY A 12 -15.48 37.71 -25.85
CA GLY A 12 -14.97 36.37 -26.12
C GLY A 12 -13.66 36.06 -25.40
N TRP A 13 -12.76 37.04 -25.32
CA TRP A 13 -11.51 36.91 -24.56
C TRP A 13 -11.76 36.81 -23.05
N LEU A 14 -12.67 37.61 -22.49
CA LEU A 14 -13.05 37.53 -21.07
C LEU A 14 -13.66 36.16 -20.71
N VAL A 15 -14.51 35.61 -21.58
CA VAL A 15 -15.10 34.28 -21.39
C VAL A 15 -14.01 33.20 -21.42
N ASN A 16 -13.11 33.21 -22.41
CA ASN A 16 -12.04 32.22 -22.46
C ASN A 16 -10.97 32.40 -21.36
N ALA A 17 -10.67 33.63 -20.94
CA ALA A 17 -9.62 33.91 -19.97
C ALA A 17 -10.06 33.69 -18.51
N LEU A 18 -11.35 33.86 -18.20
CA LEU A 18 -11.86 33.74 -16.83
C LEU A 18 -12.77 32.53 -16.65
N VAL A 19 -13.67 32.25 -17.59
CA VAL A 19 -14.70 31.22 -17.39
C VAL A 19 -14.16 29.81 -17.65
N ASN A 20 -13.33 29.62 -18.69
CA ASN A 20 -12.79 28.28 -19.00
C ASN A 20 -11.84 27.72 -17.92
N PRO A 21 -10.89 28.48 -17.35
CA PRO A 21 -10.02 27.96 -16.30
C PRO A 21 -10.79 27.61 -15.04
N LEU A 22 -11.77 28.45 -14.66
CA LEU A 22 -12.65 28.19 -13.52
C LEU A 22 -13.52 26.95 -13.74
N ALA A 23 -14.11 26.80 -14.93
CA ALA A 23 -14.90 25.63 -15.28
C ALA A 23 -14.05 24.34 -15.27
N ASN A 24 -12.88 24.36 -15.89
CA ASN A 24 -11.97 23.19 -15.89
C ASN A 24 -11.45 22.86 -14.49
N ALA A 25 -11.11 23.86 -13.68
CA ALA A 25 -10.70 23.64 -12.29
C ALA A 25 -11.82 23.01 -11.48
N LEU A 26 -13.06 23.48 -11.65
CA LEU A 26 -14.22 22.94 -10.94
C LEU A 26 -14.53 21.51 -11.36
N VAL A 27 -14.50 21.22 -12.67
CA VAL A 27 -14.73 19.89 -13.23
C VAL A 27 -13.64 18.92 -12.77
N ASN A 28 -12.36 19.34 -12.79
CA ASN A 28 -11.26 18.50 -12.33
C ASN A 28 -11.31 18.25 -10.82
N LEU A 29 -11.69 19.27 -10.03
CA LEU A 29 -11.87 19.12 -8.58
C LEU A 29 -13.01 18.14 -8.28
N LEU A 30 -14.15 18.30 -8.94
CA LEU A 30 -15.29 17.41 -8.80
C LEU A 30 -14.94 15.99 -9.26
N ALA A 31 -14.34 15.81 -10.42
CA ALA A 31 -13.94 14.51 -10.93
C ALA A 31 -12.92 13.82 -10.00
N ASN A 32 -11.89 14.54 -9.55
CA ASN A 32 -10.89 13.97 -8.65
C ASN A 32 -11.46 13.62 -7.28
N VAL A 33 -12.28 14.50 -6.69
CA VAL A 33 -12.91 14.21 -5.40
C VAL A 33 -13.89 13.05 -5.53
N LEU A 34 -14.72 13.05 -6.58
CA LEU A 34 -15.72 12.00 -6.78
C LEU A 34 -15.07 10.65 -7.06
N VAL A 35 -14.08 10.59 -7.98
CA VAL A 35 -13.35 9.36 -8.30
C VAL A 35 -12.54 8.89 -7.10
N ASN A 36 -11.81 9.77 -6.40
CA ASN A 36 -11.03 9.36 -5.23
C ASN A 36 -11.93 8.90 -4.08
N VAL A 37 -13.00 9.63 -3.76
CA VAL A 37 -13.89 9.25 -2.66
C VAL A 37 -14.63 7.96 -3.00
N LEU A 38 -15.16 7.80 -4.22
CA LEU A 38 -15.85 6.57 -4.63
C LEU A 38 -14.89 5.39 -4.72
N MET A 39 -13.73 5.53 -5.37
CA MET A 39 -12.75 4.45 -5.48
C MET A 39 -12.19 4.07 -4.11
N ASN A 40 -11.89 5.05 -3.25
CA ASN A 40 -11.41 4.75 -1.90
C ASN A 40 -12.52 4.15 -1.04
N ALA A 41 -13.76 4.61 -1.13
CA ALA A 41 -14.89 4.03 -0.39
C ALA A 41 -15.18 2.60 -0.86
N LEU A 42 -15.29 2.36 -2.17
CA LEU A 42 -15.48 1.01 -2.71
C LEU A 42 -14.29 0.11 -2.40
N ALA A 43 -13.05 0.57 -2.56
CA ALA A 43 -11.88 -0.21 -2.22
C ALA A 43 -11.84 -0.53 -0.72
N ASN A 44 -12.10 0.46 0.14
CA ASN A 44 -12.13 0.26 1.59
C ASN A 44 -13.26 -0.66 2.00
N ASP A 45 -14.47 -0.51 1.47
CA ASP A 45 -15.61 -1.35 1.80
C ASP A 45 -15.46 -2.77 1.27
N LEU A 46 -14.93 -2.95 0.05
CA LEU A 46 -14.68 -4.27 -0.52
C LEU A 46 -13.55 -4.99 0.23
N VAL A 47 -12.47 -4.27 0.57
CA VAL A 47 -11.38 -4.79 1.41
C VAL A 47 -11.89 -5.09 2.81
N ASN A 48 -12.67 -4.21 3.43
CA ASN A 48 -13.27 -4.43 4.74
C ASN A 48 -14.26 -5.59 4.72
N ALA A 49 -15.06 -5.76 3.66
CA ALA A 49 -15.99 -6.87 3.51
C ALA A 49 -15.24 -8.19 3.29
N LEU A 50 -14.19 -8.20 2.47
CA LEU A 50 -13.28 -9.33 2.34
C LEU A 50 -12.66 -9.68 3.69
N VAL A 51 -12.17 -8.71 4.45
CA VAL A 51 -11.48 -8.93 5.73
C VAL A 51 -12.42 -9.29 6.87
N ASN A 52 -13.62 -8.69 6.90
CA ASN A 52 -14.65 -8.99 7.89
C ASN A 52 -15.33 -10.34 7.59
N GLY A 53 -15.50 -10.70 6.31
CA GLY A 53 -15.95 -12.03 5.88
C GLY A 53 -14.86 -13.09 6.04
N LEU A 54 -13.59 -12.67 5.95
CA LEU A 54 -12.41 -13.45 6.31
C LEU A 54 -12.04 -13.29 7.78
N LYS A 55 -12.88 -12.73 8.68
CA LYS A 55 -12.62 -12.79 10.14
C LYS A 55 -12.45 -14.26 10.45
N PRO A 56 -11.23 -14.77 10.60
CA PRO A 56 -11.09 -16.09 11.11
C PRO A 56 -11.54 -15.96 12.55
N ASP A 57 -12.41 -16.84 12.98
CA ASP A 57 -12.67 -17.01 14.39
C ASP A 57 -11.31 -17.32 15.05
N TYR A 58 -10.63 -16.30 15.62
CA TYR A 58 -9.30 -16.46 16.24
C TYR A 58 -9.34 -17.50 17.37
N ASN A 59 -10.55 -17.79 17.86
CA ASN A 59 -10.84 -18.74 18.91
C ASN A 59 -11.11 -20.17 18.41
N GLN A 60 -11.26 -20.40 17.10
CA GLN A 60 -11.20 -21.76 16.58
C GLN A 60 -9.79 -22.07 16.11
N ASN A 61 -8.96 -22.37 17.10
CA ASN A 61 -8.10 -23.54 17.03
C ASN A 61 -7.36 -23.61 15.69
N TYR A 62 -6.69 -22.52 15.30
CA TYR A 62 -5.64 -22.64 14.31
C TYR A 62 -4.72 -23.69 14.88
N SER A 63 -4.64 -24.79 14.16
CA SER A 63 -3.65 -25.80 14.31
C SER A 63 -2.28 -25.19 14.02
N ILE A 64 -1.81 -24.25 14.86
CA ILE A 64 -0.44 -23.74 14.91
C ILE A 64 0.52 -24.94 14.95
N PRO A 65 0.23 -26.02 15.70
CA PRO A 65 1.07 -27.22 15.66
C PRO A 65 0.95 -28.05 14.37
N VAL A 66 0.05 -27.73 13.44
CA VAL A 66 -0.05 -28.44 12.14
C VAL A 66 0.52 -27.56 11.04
N MET A 67 0.16 -26.27 10.97
CA MET A 67 0.74 -25.34 9.99
C MET A 67 2.24 -25.15 10.24
N ALA A 68 2.67 -24.84 11.46
CA ALA A 68 4.09 -24.67 11.73
C ALA A 68 4.88 -25.99 11.64
N ARG A 69 4.24 -27.14 11.90
CA ARG A 69 4.87 -28.47 11.79
C ARG A 69 4.95 -28.98 10.34
N VAL A 70 4.04 -28.54 9.48
CA VAL A 70 4.03 -28.84 8.04
C VAL A 70 4.97 -27.90 7.28
N TYR A 71 5.09 -26.63 7.71
CA TYR A 71 5.79 -25.59 6.96
C TYR A 71 7.10 -25.08 7.59
N GLY A 72 7.34 -25.26 8.90
CA GLY A 72 8.39 -24.54 9.63
C GLY A 72 9.29 -25.37 10.53
N THR A 73 10.47 -24.82 10.82
CA THR A 73 11.35 -25.31 11.88
C THR A 73 10.71 -25.08 13.24
N LYS A 74 11.14 -25.82 14.26
CA LYS A 74 10.66 -25.66 15.66
C LYS A 74 10.68 -24.20 16.14
N SER A 75 11.61 -23.39 15.65
CA SER A 75 11.74 -21.97 15.99
C SER A 75 10.58 -21.10 15.47
N VAL A 76 10.03 -21.40 14.28
CA VAL A 76 8.91 -20.64 13.70
C VAL A 76 7.61 -20.94 14.44
N GLU A 77 7.43 -22.19 14.86
CA GLU A 77 6.28 -22.62 15.66
C GLU A 77 6.23 -21.88 17.02
N GLU A 78 7.36 -21.84 17.72
CA GLU A 78 7.47 -21.12 18.99
C GLU A 78 7.21 -19.62 18.81
N ALA A 79 7.80 -19.00 17.78
CA ALA A 79 7.59 -17.59 17.48
C ALA A 79 6.10 -17.28 17.20
N LEU A 80 5.44 -18.08 16.37
CA LEU A 80 4.01 -17.91 16.05
C LEU A 80 3.13 -18.08 17.29
N LYS A 81 3.44 -19.06 18.15
CA LYS A 81 2.71 -19.27 19.41
C LYS A 81 2.78 -18.04 20.33
N HIS A 82 3.94 -17.42 20.43
CA HIS A 82 4.11 -16.20 21.21
C HIS A 82 3.37 -15.02 20.56
N LEU A 83 3.58 -14.79 19.26
CA LEU A 83 2.97 -13.66 18.55
C LEU A 83 1.43 -13.72 18.55
N LEU A 84 0.84 -14.90 18.42
CA LEU A 84 -0.61 -15.06 18.42
C LEU A 84 -1.22 -14.77 19.79
N ARG A 85 -0.57 -15.16 20.89
CA ARG A 85 -1.00 -14.75 22.24
C ARG A 85 -0.98 -13.23 22.42
N VAL A 86 0.04 -12.55 21.87
CA VAL A 86 0.09 -11.09 21.92
C VAL A 86 -1.01 -10.49 21.05
N ALA A 87 -1.30 -11.09 19.89
CA ALA A 87 -2.40 -10.68 19.01
C ALA A 87 -3.77 -10.83 19.69
N ASP A 88 -3.96 -11.85 20.53
CA ASP A 88 -5.20 -12.05 21.29
C ASP A 88 -5.40 -10.93 22.33
N CYS A 89 -4.32 -10.46 22.95
CA CYS A 89 -4.37 -9.35 23.89
C CYS A 89 -4.54 -8.00 23.16
N ASN A 90 -3.86 -7.81 22.02
CA ASN A 90 -3.78 -6.55 21.28
C ASN A 90 -4.06 -6.76 19.78
N PRO A 91 -5.32 -7.04 19.40
CA PRO A 91 -5.66 -7.40 18.01
C PRO A 91 -5.51 -6.25 17.02
N ASN A 92 -5.47 -5.01 17.51
CA ASN A 92 -5.34 -3.79 16.70
C ASN A 92 -3.90 -3.25 16.66
N ASP A 93 -2.91 -4.03 17.08
CA ASP A 93 -1.50 -3.66 16.87
C ASP A 93 -1.03 -4.17 15.48
N PRO A 94 -0.80 -3.27 14.52
CA PRO A 94 -0.39 -3.65 13.18
C PRO A 94 1.02 -4.28 13.13
N PHE A 95 1.91 -3.97 14.09
CA PHE A 95 3.26 -4.56 14.12
C PHE A 95 3.23 -6.06 14.41
N ILE A 96 2.27 -6.52 15.22
CA ILE A 96 2.10 -7.95 15.51
C ILE A 96 1.75 -8.71 14.22
N TRP A 97 0.80 -8.19 13.45
CA TRP A 97 0.38 -8.81 12.18
C TRP A 97 1.51 -8.80 11.15
N HIS A 98 2.29 -7.72 11.09
CA HIS A 98 3.52 -7.68 10.30
C HIS A 98 4.51 -8.77 10.74
N SER A 99 4.77 -8.91 12.05
CA SER A 99 5.67 -9.95 12.58
C SER A 99 5.19 -11.37 12.28
N ILE A 100 3.88 -11.64 12.36
CA ILE A 100 3.29 -12.93 11.96
C ILE A 100 3.52 -13.17 10.47
N GLY A 101 3.28 -12.16 9.62
CA GLY A 101 3.55 -12.23 8.19
C GLY A 101 5.01 -12.58 7.88
N LEU A 102 5.98 -12.00 8.60
CA LEU A 102 7.40 -12.33 8.46
C LEU A 102 7.70 -13.81 8.78
N GLN A 103 7.03 -14.40 9.78
CA GLN A 103 7.20 -15.81 10.11
C GLN A 103 6.75 -16.70 8.95
N PHE A 104 5.57 -16.44 8.38
CA PHE A 104 5.08 -17.16 7.20
C PHE A 104 5.95 -16.93 5.96
N TYR A 105 6.44 -15.71 5.78
CA TYR A 105 7.35 -15.38 4.68
C TYR A 105 8.67 -16.16 4.79
N SER A 106 9.21 -16.33 6.01
CA SER A 106 10.46 -17.06 6.26
C SER A 106 10.40 -18.54 5.86
N VAL A 107 9.21 -19.14 5.94
CA VAL A 107 8.93 -20.51 5.51
C VAL A 107 8.40 -20.60 4.08
N LYS A 108 8.48 -19.51 3.31
CA LYS A 108 8.05 -19.41 1.91
C LYS A 108 6.53 -19.60 1.69
N CYS A 109 5.72 -19.48 2.73
CA CYS A 109 4.26 -19.47 2.65
C CYS A 109 3.77 -18.07 2.27
N TYR A 110 4.05 -17.64 1.04
CA TYR A 110 3.83 -16.25 0.61
C TYR A 110 2.34 -15.85 0.60
N ASN A 111 1.43 -16.77 0.30
CA ASN A 111 -0.01 -16.48 0.30
C ASN A 111 -0.53 -16.17 1.70
N ASP A 112 -0.08 -16.91 2.72
CA ASP A 112 -0.48 -16.64 4.11
C ASP A 112 0.25 -15.41 4.64
N ALA A 113 1.53 -15.23 4.30
CA ALA A 113 2.26 -14.02 4.63
C ALA A 113 1.54 -12.76 4.11
N LEU A 114 1.09 -12.79 2.85
CA LEU A 114 0.34 -11.70 2.22
C LEU A 114 -0.93 -11.34 3.01
N LYS A 115 -1.71 -12.32 3.47
CA LYS A 115 -2.91 -12.08 4.29
C LYS A 115 -2.59 -11.26 5.55
N TYR A 116 -1.51 -11.63 6.25
CA TYR A 116 -1.13 -10.95 7.49
C TYR A 116 -0.51 -9.57 7.25
N PHE A 117 0.27 -9.38 6.18
CA PHE A 117 0.78 -8.06 5.82
C PHE A 117 -0.33 -7.10 5.38
N LEU A 118 -1.31 -7.58 4.60
CA LEU A 118 -2.48 -6.78 4.22
C LEU A 118 -3.30 -6.39 5.44
N ARG A 119 -3.43 -7.28 6.43
CA ARG A 119 -4.10 -6.95 7.69
C ARG A 119 -3.37 -5.87 8.48
N SER A 120 -2.05 -5.94 8.57
CA SER A 120 -1.24 -4.87 9.18
C SER A 120 -1.51 -3.52 8.52
N GLU A 121 -1.55 -3.51 7.18
CA GLU A 121 -1.82 -2.30 6.38
C GLU A 121 -3.26 -1.78 6.56
N GLN A 122 -4.25 -2.65 6.75
CA GLN A 122 -5.64 -2.27 7.01
C GLN A 122 -5.82 -1.62 8.37
N ILE A 123 -5.13 -2.13 9.39
CA ILE A 123 -5.16 -1.55 10.74
C ILE A 123 -4.50 -0.17 10.74
N LYS A 124 -3.36 -0.03 10.06
CA LYS A 124 -2.67 1.24 9.90
C LYS A 124 -2.00 1.32 8.53
N SER A 125 -2.60 2.12 7.66
CA SER A 125 -2.02 2.32 6.33
C SER A 125 -0.70 3.09 6.39
N GLY A 126 0.25 2.71 5.53
CA GLY A 126 1.58 3.32 5.46
C GLY A 126 2.38 3.14 6.75
N ILE A 127 2.12 2.05 7.49
CA ILE A 127 2.78 1.79 8.77
C ILE A 127 4.31 1.74 8.63
N SER A 128 4.79 1.04 7.61
CA SER A 128 6.18 0.68 7.44
C SER A 128 6.47 0.46 5.96
N ALA A 129 7.58 1.00 5.47
CA ALA A 129 8.11 0.68 4.15
C ALA A 129 8.34 -0.83 4.01
N SER A 130 8.80 -1.49 5.08
CA SER A 130 9.00 -2.93 5.11
C SER A 130 7.71 -3.71 4.87
N ASN A 131 6.62 -3.33 5.53
CA ASN A 131 5.33 -4.01 5.33
C ASN A 131 4.88 -3.92 3.86
N LEU A 132 4.95 -2.73 3.28
CA LEU A 132 4.57 -2.49 1.88
C LEU A 132 5.47 -3.26 0.89
N PHE A 133 6.78 -3.30 1.15
CA PHE A 133 7.71 -4.11 0.37
C PHE A 133 7.33 -5.60 0.39
N TYR A 134 7.04 -6.16 1.56
CA TYR A 134 6.70 -7.59 1.66
C TYR A 134 5.36 -7.92 1.01
N ILE A 135 4.37 -7.01 1.03
CA ILE A 135 3.15 -7.16 0.23
C ILE A 135 3.52 -7.26 -1.25
N GLY A 136 4.32 -6.31 -1.75
CA GLY A 136 4.78 -6.29 -3.13
C GLY A 136 5.53 -7.57 -3.52
N ASP A 137 6.45 -8.06 -2.69
CA ASP A 137 7.20 -9.27 -3.00
C ASP A 137 6.32 -10.54 -2.99
N CYS A 138 5.34 -10.62 -2.08
CA CYS A 138 4.38 -11.72 -2.09
C CYS A 138 3.54 -11.72 -3.37
N LEU A 139 3.05 -10.55 -3.80
CA LEU A 139 2.29 -10.39 -5.05
C LEU A 139 3.15 -10.75 -6.28
N ARG A 140 4.40 -10.30 -6.30
CA ARG A 140 5.37 -10.64 -7.36
C ARG A 140 5.56 -12.15 -7.46
N ARG A 141 5.66 -12.85 -6.34
CA ARG A 141 5.79 -14.31 -6.28
C ARG A 141 4.51 -15.05 -6.66
N ALA A 142 3.36 -14.42 -6.49
CA ALA A 142 2.07 -14.91 -6.97
C ALA A 142 1.85 -14.63 -8.48
N GLY A 143 2.78 -13.94 -9.15
CA GLY A 143 2.68 -13.59 -10.56
C GLY A 143 1.89 -12.30 -10.85
N GLN A 144 1.46 -11.59 -9.80
CA GLN A 144 0.73 -10.31 -9.90
C GLN A 144 1.75 -9.16 -9.94
N LEU A 145 2.42 -9.00 -11.09
CA LEU A 145 3.54 -8.08 -11.23
C LEU A 145 3.12 -6.60 -11.18
N GLU A 146 1.98 -6.27 -11.78
CA GLU A 146 1.45 -4.91 -11.82
C GLU A 146 1.12 -4.41 -10.41
N ASP A 147 0.40 -5.22 -9.63
CA ASP A 147 0.07 -4.92 -8.24
C ASP A 147 1.34 -4.83 -7.38
N ALA A 148 2.31 -5.74 -7.61
CA ALA A 148 3.58 -5.72 -6.89
C ALA A 148 4.35 -4.41 -7.10
N VAL A 149 4.43 -3.92 -8.34
CA VAL A 149 5.06 -2.65 -8.69
C VAL A 149 4.39 -1.48 -7.96
N GLU A 150 3.06 -1.46 -7.90
CA GLU A 150 2.33 -0.43 -7.14
C GLU A 150 2.66 -0.45 -5.65
N TYR A 151 2.77 -1.62 -5.03
CA TYR A 151 3.18 -1.72 -3.63
C TYR A 151 4.65 -1.35 -3.40
N PHE A 152 5.55 -1.64 -4.33
CA PHE A 152 6.94 -1.15 -4.24
C PHE A 152 7.00 0.38 -4.33
N LYS A 153 6.22 1.02 -5.21
CA LYS A 153 6.12 2.49 -5.25
C LYS A 153 5.59 3.06 -3.93
N LYS A 154 4.55 2.46 -3.36
CA LYS A 154 4.02 2.84 -2.05
C LYS A 154 5.07 2.68 -0.94
N SER A 155 5.90 1.64 -1.00
CA SER A 155 7.01 1.47 -0.06
C SER A 155 8.03 2.60 -0.14
N LEU A 156 8.25 3.18 -1.33
CA LEU A 156 9.15 4.32 -1.52
C LEU A 156 8.53 5.64 -1.08
N SER A 157 7.20 5.75 -1.04
CA SER A 157 6.50 7.01 -0.71
C SER A 157 6.26 7.24 0.78
N VAL A 158 6.55 6.24 1.63
CA VAL A 158 6.41 6.35 3.08
C VAL A 158 7.77 6.67 3.75
N PRO A 159 7.78 7.46 4.84
CA PRO A 159 9.02 7.86 5.48
C PRO A 159 9.73 6.68 6.16
N VAL A 160 11.06 6.65 6.05
CA VAL A 160 11.89 5.65 6.73
C VAL A 160 12.05 6.04 8.20
N ARG A 161 11.53 5.22 9.12
CA ARG A 161 11.56 5.53 10.57
C ARG A 161 12.60 4.73 11.34
N ASN A 162 12.96 3.55 10.85
CA ASN A 162 13.87 2.64 11.53
C ASN A 162 14.67 1.78 10.52
N ARG A 163 15.60 0.95 11.02
CA ARG A 163 16.42 0.07 10.18
C ARG A 163 15.60 -0.96 9.38
N VAL A 164 14.46 -1.39 9.90
CA VAL A 164 13.56 -2.35 9.24
C VAL A 164 12.88 -1.68 8.04
N ASP A 165 12.41 -0.45 8.22
CA ASP A 165 11.86 0.39 7.15
C ASP A 165 12.92 0.70 6.10
N GLN A 166 14.15 1.05 6.52
CA GLN A 166 15.25 1.32 5.60
C GLN A 166 15.53 0.11 4.71
N LYS A 167 15.57 -1.09 5.29
CA LYS A 167 15.74 -2.33 4.52
C LYS A 167 14.59 -2.52 3.52
N GLY A 168 13.34 -2.37 3.95
CA GLY A 168 12.17 -2.48 3.08
C GLY A 168 12.22 -1.51 1.91
N TYR A 169 12.50 -0.24 2.20
CA TYR A 169 12.68 0.82 1.23
C TYR A 169 13.77 0.47 0.19
N CYS A 170 14.93 -0.01 0.66
CA CYS A 170 16.03 -0.37 -0.24
C CYS A 170 15.73 -1.55 -1.14
N GLU A 171 15.08 -2.58 -0.60
CA GLU A 171 14.69 -3.73 -1.42
C GLU A 171 13.59 -3.36 -2.43
N ALA A 172 12.61 -2.52 -2.04
CA ALA A 172 11.62 -2.00 -2.98
C ALA A 172 12.27 -1.16 -4.10
N ARG A 173 13.28 -0.34 -3.78
CA ARG A 173 14.00 0.47 -4.76
C ARG A 173 14.74 -0.40 -5.77
N LYS A 174 15.43 -1.45 -5.30
CA LYS A 174 16.08 -2.45 -6.16
C LYS A 174 15.09 -3.18 -7.06
N MET A 175 13.94 -3.58 -6.51
CA MET A 175 12.89 -4.24 -7.28
C MET A 175 12.38 -3.34 -8.41
N LEU A 176 12.10 -2.05 -8.13
CA LEU A 176 11.67 -1.11 -9.16
C LEU A 176 12.75 -0.85 -10.21
N ALA A 177 14.01 -0.69 -9.82
CA ALA A 177 15.12 -0.55 -10.77
C ALA A 177 15.22 -1.78 -11.71
N ALA A 178 15.01 -2.99 -11.18
CA ALA A 178 14.97 -4.22 -11.98
C ALA A 178 13.77 -4.27 -12.95
N HIS A 179 12.71 -3.50 -12.71
CA HIS A 179 11.55 -3.35 -13.60
C HIS A 179 11.65 -2.11 -14.52
N GLY A 180 12.84 -1.52 -14.66
CA GLY A 180 13.11 -0.47 -15.64
C GLY A 180 12.84 0.96 -15.18
N PHE A 181 12.67 1.20 -13.87
CA PHE A 181 12.60 2.55 -13.32
C PHE A 181 14.01 3.15 -13.23
N ASP A 182 14.18 4.37 -13.75
CA ASP A 182 15.43 5.12 -13.63
C ASP A 182 15.59 5.77 -12.24
N GLU A 183 16.83 6.08 -11.86
CA GLU A 183 17.13 6.69 -10.55
C GLU A 183 16.35 8.01 -10.35
N ALA A 184 16.13 8.77 -11.43
CA ALA A 184 15.35 10.00 -11.39
C ALA A 184 13.86 9.74 -11.06
N ALA A 185 13.25 8.66 -11.55
CA ALA A 185 11.89 8.26 -11.16
C ALA A 185 11.84 7.77 -9.72
N LEU A 186 12.84 7.00 -9.29
CA LEU A 186 12.91 6.50 -7.92
C LEU A 186 13.02 7.67 -6.92
N ASP A 187 13.84 8.66 -7.21
CA ASP A 187 14.00 9.86 -6.37
C ASP A 187 12.75 10.74 -6.30
N ARG A 188 11.87 10.69 -7.31
CA ARG A 188 10.58 11.38 -7.29
C ARG A 188 9.57 10.70 -6.36
N LEU A 189 9.73 9.40 -6.11
CA LEU A 189 8.86 8.64 -5.23
C LEU A 189 9.26 8.80 -3.75
N SER A 190 10.54 9.08 -3.49
CA SER A 190 11.09 9.21 -2.15
C SER A 190 10.57 10.45 -1.40
N PRO A 191 10.13 10.34 -0.13
CA PRO A 191 9.68 11.47 0.66
C PRO A 191 10.80 12.46 0.98
N THR A 192 12.07 12.03 0.95
CA THR A 192 13.24 12.92 1.03
C THR A 192 14.38 12.45 0.11
N LYS A 193 15.13 13.40 -0.47
CA LYS A 193 16.26 13.15 -1.39
C LYS A 193 17.46 12.39 -0.78
N LYS A 194 17.41 11.98 0.50
CA LYS A 194 18.57 11.49 1.26
C LYS A 194 18.37 10.14 1.97
N GLU A 195 17.30 9.42 1.68
CA GLU A 195 17.16 8.04 2.16
C GLU A 195 18.05 7.13 1.30
N VAL A 196 19.35 7.10 1.65
CA VAL A 196 20.38 6.34 0.93
C VAL A 196 20.29 4.86 1.30
N CYS A 197 20.14 4.07 0.24
CA CYS A 197 20.55 2.69 0.14
C CYS A 197 21.94 2.67 -0.49
#